data_AF-A0AAJ2J447-F1
#
_entry.id   AF-A0AAJ2J447-F1
#
_cell.length_a   1.000
_cell.length_b   1.000
_cell.length_c   1.000
_cell.angle_alpha   90.00
_cell.angle_beta   90.00
_cell.angle_gamma   90.00
#
_symmetry.space_group_name_H-M   'P 1'
#
loop_
_entity.id
_entity.type
_entity.pdbx_description
1 polymer ?
#
loop_
_entity_poly.entity_id
_entity_poly.type
_entity_poly.pdbx_seq_one_letter_code
_entity_poly.pdbx_strand_id
1 'polypeptide(L)'
;MIFFDFSLLDAAKPWYGINDTVMGGLSRSKMTVSPLGYGEFSGHVSLANGGGFASVRCEFSPIDVSEFTGIYLELDGDRTKDYKVNLKDVDTPQSTVYQAPMPTPTHQTFGVSSARVLNWQRIEIPFSDFKPQCRGKPISRPNMVLSQLCSLGLVIGAQQSGDFSLKIREIGYY
;
A
#
# COMPACT_ATOMS: atom_id res chain seq x y z
N MET A 1 9.00 -3.94 -13.96
CA MET A 1 9.41 -5.20 -13.31
C MET A 1 8.42 -5.53 -12.19
N ILE A 2 7.82 -6.72 -12.19
CA ILE A 2 6.90 -7.15 -11.12
C ILE A 2 7.71 -7.42 -9.83
N PHE A 3 7.20 -6.95 -8.70
CA PHE A 3 7.80 -7.16 -7.38
C PHE A 3 6.92 -8.04 -6.47
N PHE A 4 5.62 -7.78 -6.44
CA PHE A 4 4.63 -8.67 -5.82
C PHE A 4 3.63 -9.13 -6.88
N ASP A 5 3.53 -10.43 -7.08
CA ASP A 5 2.51 -11.08 -7.91
C ASP A 5 1.51 -11.78 -6.98
N PHE A 6 0.30 -11.24 -6.86
CA PHE A 6 -0.73 -11.81 -6.00
C PHE A 6 -1.56 -12.92 -6.65
N SER A 7 -1.17 -13.39 -7.84
CA SER A 7 -1.64 -14.68 -8.34
C SER A 7 -1.04 -15.85 -7.54
N LEU A 8 0.09 -15.62 -6.85
CA LEU A 8 0.73 -16.59 -5.98
C LEU A 8 0.08 -16.58 -4.59
N LEU A 9 -0.39 -17.75 -4.12
CA LEU A 9 -1.10 -17.91 -2.83
C LEU A 9 -0.29 -17.42 -1.61
N ASP A 10 1.03 -17.45 -1.71
CA ASP A 10 1.94 -17.08 -0.64
C ASP A 10 2.36 -15.60 -0.64
N ALA A 11 1.94 -14.83 -1.66
CA ALA A 11 2.37 -13.43 -1.83
C ALA A 11 1.97 -12.50 -0.68
N ALA A 12 0.91 -12.84 0.07
CA ALA A 12 0.48 -12.07 1.24
C ALA A 12 1.20 -12.47 2.55
N LYS A 13 1.93 -13.60 2.60
CA LYS A 13 2.60 -14.06 3.83
C LYS A 13 3.53 -13.03 4.50
N PRO A 14 4.34 -12.24 3.78
CA PRO A 14 5.24 -11.28 4.42
C PRO A 14 4.54 -10.00 4.89
N TRP A 15 3.23 -9.85 4.62
CA TRP A 15 2.47 -8.67 4.95
C TRP A 15 1.80 -8.80 6.31
N TYR A 16 1.90 -7.76 7.14
CA TYR A 16 1.29 -7.72 8.46
C TYR A 16 0.59 -6.38 8.73
N GLY A 17 -0.43 -6.41 9.58
CA GLY A 17 -1.24 -5.23 9.91
C GLY A 17 -0.53 -4.27 10.86
N ILE A 18 -0.68 -2.97 10.63
CA ILE A 18 -0.25 -1.89 11.53
C ILE A 18 -1.42 -0.90 11.65
N ASN A 19 -2.03 -0.84 12.83
CA ASN A 19 -3.27 -0.09 13.05
C ASN A 19 -3.12 0.91 14.22
N ASP A 20 -4.17 1.69 14.47
CA ASP A 20 -4.24 2.74 15.50
C ASP A 20 -4.39 2.24 16.95
N THR A 21 -4.04 0.99 17.22
CA THR A 21 -4.31 0.31 18.50
C THR A 21 -3.48 0.82 19.68
N VAL A 22 -2.35 1.50 19.43
CA VAL A 22 -1.43 1.98 20.48
C VAL A 22 -2.12 2.94 21.46
N MET A 23 -3.06 3.76 20.99
CA MET A 23 -3.83 4.70 21.82
C MET A 23 -5.26 4.19 22.12
N GLY A 24 -5.53 2.90 21.90
CA GLY A 24 -6.87 2.31 22.08
C GLY A 24 -7.78 2.38 20.85
N GLY A 25 -7.24 2.75 19.68
CA GLY A 25 -7.96 2.71 18.41
C GLY A 25 -8.44 1.30 18.08
N LEU A 26 -9.55 1.23 17.33
CA LEU A 26 -10.28 0.00 17.04
C LEU A 26 -10.20 -0.41 15.56
N SER A 27 -9.31 0.21 14.79
CA SER A 27 -9.14 -0.14 13.39
C SER A 27 -8.43 -1.48 13.25
N ARG A 28 -8.79 -2.22 12.19
CA ARG A 28 -8.21 -3.52 11.88
C ARG A 28 -7.99 -3.64 10.38
N SER A 29 -6.95 -4.36 10.01
CA SER A 29 -6.64 -4.68 8.62
C SER A 29 -5.90 -5.99 8.50
N LYS A 30 -5.91 -6.53 7.28
CA LYS A 30 -5.11 -7.67 6.87
C LYS A 30 -4.81 -7.58 5.38
N MET A 31 -3.80 -8.33 4.95
CA MET A 31 -3.53 -8.64 3.55
C MET A 31 -3.80 -10.13 3.36
N THR A 32 -4.60 -10.50 2.36
CA THR A 32 -4.88 -11.90 2.03
C THR A 32 -4.79 -12.13 0.53
N VAL A 33 -4.53 -13.35 0.08
CA VAL A 33 -4.68 -13.73 -1.32
C VAL A 33 -6.01 -14.43 -1.51
N SER A 34 -6.81 -13.93 -2.45
CA SER A 34 -8.05 -14.56 -2.88
C SER A 34 -7.74 -15.78 -3.74
N PRO A 35 -8.49 -16.90 -3.63
CA PRO A 35 -8.39 -18.04 -4.55
C PRO A 35 -8.60 -17.66 -6.03
N LEU A 36 -9.13 -16.47 -6.28
CA LEU A 36 -9.34 -15.90 -7.60
C LEU A 36 -8.08 -15.23 -8.20
N GLY A 37 -6.94 -15.27 -7.50
CA GLY A 37 -5.64 -14.81 -8.02
C GLY A 37 -5.35 -13.31 -7.85
N TYR A 38 -5.82 -12.71 -6.76
CA TYR A 38 -5.50 -11.32 -6.40
C TYR A 38 -5.30 -11.15 -4.90
N GLY A 39 -4.55 -10.12 -4.53
CA GLY A 39 -4.35 -9.69 -3.15
C GLY A 39 -5.51 -8.80 -2.72
N GLU A 40 -5.89 -8.88 -1.46
CA GLU A 40 -6.95 -8.07 -0.87
C GLU A 40 -6.43 -7.43 0.43
N PHE A 41 -6.23 -6.11 0.38
CA PHE A 41 -6.03 -5.29 1.56
C PHE A 41 -7.39 -4.83 2.07
N SER A 42 -7.88 -5.45 3.14
CA SER A 42 -9.22 -5.21 3.67
C SER A 42 -9.24 -5.07 5.19
N GLY A 43 -10.31 -4.48 5.69
CA GLY A 43 -10.45 -4.20 7.11
C GLY A 43 -11.58 -3.24 7.45
N HIS A 44 -11.48 -2.65 8.63
CA HIS A 44 -12.41 -1.65 9.14
C HIS A 44 -11.62 -0.50 9.78
N VAL A 45 -11.94 0.74 9.40
CA VAL A 45 -11.39 1.94 10.03
C VAL A 45 -12.42 2.52 11.00
N SER A 46 -12.00 2.72 12.25
CA SER A 46 -12.82 3.35 13.29
C SER A 46 -12.21 4.68 13.73
N LEU A 47 -13.06 5.70 13.89
CA LEU A 47 -12.66 7.00 14.45
C LEU A 47 -12.78 7.03 15.98
N ALA A 48 -13.25 5.94 16.60
CA ALA A 48 -13.35 5.83 18.05
C ALA A 48 -11.96 5.88 18.70
N ASN A 49 -11.89 6.38 19.93
CA ASN A 49 -10.67 6.43 20.76
C ASN A 49 -9.49 7.17 20.10
N GLY A 50 -9.77 8.17 19.26
CA GLY A 50 -8.72 8.91 18.54
C GLY A 50 -8.03 8.09 17.45
N GLY A 51 -8.67 7.00 17.00
CA GLY A 51 -8.26 6.23 15.84
C GLY A 51 -8.50 6.95 14.51
N GLY A 52 -8.44 6.18 13.44
CA GLY A 52 -8.73 6.64 12.08
C GLY A 52 -7.68 6.23 11.05
N PHE A 53 -6.92 5.16 11.29
CA PHE A 53 -6.11 4.56 10.22
C PHE A 53 -5.97 3.04 10.37
N ALA A 54 -5.84 2.40 9.21
CA ALA A 54 -5.45 1.00 9.11
C ALA A 54 -4.39 0.84 8.02
N SER A 55 -3.42 -0.04 8.24
CA SER A 55 -2.32 -0.25 7.29
C SER A 55 -1.87 -1.70 7.26
N VAL A 56 -1.29 -2.12 6.14
CA VAL A 56 -0.46 -3.33 6.05
C VAL A 56 0.93 -2.95 5.60
N ARG A 57 1.93 -3.69 6.07
CA ARG A 57 3.34 -3.48 5.73
C ARG A 57 4.00 -4.81 5.38
N CYS A 58 4.87 -4.77 4.38
CA CYS A 58 5.86 -5.78 4.08
C CYS A 58 7.26 -5.20 4.32
N GLU A 59 8.13 -5.98 4.94
CA GLU A 59 9.56 -5.68 5.09
C GLU A 59 10.35 -6.78 4.35
N PHE A 60 11.42 -6.38 3.69
CA PHE A 60 12.24 -7.25 2.85
C PHE A 60 13.72 -6.86 2.94
N SER A 61 14.59 -7.76 2.48
CA SER A 61 16.02 -7.43 2.37
C SER A 61 16.19 -6.23 1.43
N PRO A 62 17.13 -5.30 1.71
CA PRO A 62 17.31 -4.12 0.89
C PRO A 62 17.52 -4.46 -0.58
N ILE A 63 16.84 -3.75 -1.47
CA ILE A 63 16.94 -3.91 -2.92
C ILE A 63 17.28 -2.57 -3.57
N ASP A 64 17.96 -2.65 -4.71
CA ASP A 64 18.26 -1.49 -5.54
C ASP A 64 17.15 -1.30 -6.59
N VAL A 65 16.50 -0.14 -6.54
CA VAL A 65 15.48 0.28 -7.50
C VAL A 65 15.86 1.59 -8.18
N SER A 66 17.14 1.97 -8.15
CA SER A 66 17.65 3.23 -8.71
C SER A 66 17.54 3.34 -10.23
N GLU A 67 17.40 2.21 -10.93
CA GLU A 67 17.15 2.17 -12.38
C GLU A 67 15.70 2.51 -12.76
N PHE A 68 14.77 2.51 -11.79
CA PHE A 68 13.35 2.75 -12.01
C PHE A 68 12.95 4.19 -11.63
N THR A 69 11.88 4.67 -12.24
CA THR A 69 11.32 6.01 -11.98
C THR A 69 10.34 5.99 -10.81
N GLY A 70 9.65 4.87 -10.59
CA GLY A 70 8.68 4.76 -9.51
C GLY A 70 8.13 3.35 -9.30
N ILE A 71 7.02 3.29 -8.56
CA ILE A 71 6.25 2.05 -8.36
C ILE A 71 4.90 2.14 -9.07
N TYR A 72 4.42 1.02 -9.59
CA TYR A 72 3.06 0.89 -10.06
C TYR A 72 2.28 -0.11 -9.21
N LEU A 73 0.96 0.06 -9.19
CA LEU A 73 0.02 -0.91 -8.64
C LEU A 73 -1.08 -1.15 -9.68
N GLU A 74 -1.44 -2.41 -9.89
CA GLU A 74 -2.61 -2.79 -10.68
C GLU A 74 -3.76 -3.16 -9.74
N LEU A 75 -4.80 -2.33 -9.72
CA LEU A 75 -5.85 -2.30 -8.71
C LEU A 75 -7.23 -2.51 -9.33
N ASP A 76 -8.19 -3.04 -8.58
CA ASP A 76 -9.59 -3.06 -9.00
C ASP A 76 -10.15 -1.63 -9.03
N GLY A 77 -10.81 -1.27 -10.13
CA GLY A 77 -11.29 0.07 -10.43
C GLY A 77 -12.48 0.53 -9.58
N ASP A 78 -13.15 -0.40 -8.90
CA ASP A 78 -14.30 -0.11 -8.01
C ASP A 78 -13.87 0.46 -6.63
N ARG A 79 -12.69 1.09 -6.52
CA ARG A 79 -12.22 1.68 -5.25
C ARG A 79 -13.05 2.91 -4.87
N THR A 80 -13.61 2.91 -3.67
CA THR A 80 -14.45 4.02 -3.14
C THR A 80 -13.78 4.80 -2.01
N LYS A 81 -12.59 4.37 -1.60
CA LYS A 81 -11.79 4.96 -0.53
C LYS A 81 -10.47 5.48 -1.08
N ASP A 82 -9.88 6.42 -0.35
CA ASP A 82 -8.56 6.94 -0.64
C ASP A 82 -7.49 6.18 0.14
N TYR A 83 -6.44 5.82 -0.58
CA TYR A 83 -5.33 5.04 -0.06
C TYR A 83 -4.01 5.76 -0.31
N LYS A 84 -3.01 5.39 0.48
CA LYS A 84 -1.64 5.88 0.35
C LYS A 84 -0.68 4.71 0.36
N VAL A 85 0.48 4.91 -0.25
CA VAL A 85 1.61 3.97 -0.19
C VAL A 85 2.70 4.57 0.69
N ASN A 86 3.27 3.72 1.55
CA ASN A 86 4.46 4.02 2.35
C ASN A 86 5.65 3.23 1.82
N LEU A 87 6.80 3.88 1.76
CA LEU A 87 8.08 3.25 1.48
C LEU A 87 9.08 3.58 2.59
N LYS A 88 10.09 2.72 2.75
CA LYS A 88 11.25 2.98 3.61
C LYS A 88 12.55 2.54 2.94
N ASP A 89 13.58 3.34 3.13
CA ASP A 89 14.98 2.91 3.02
C ASP A 89 15.50 2.40 4.36
N VAL A 90 16.67 1.74 4.35
CA VAL A 90 17.33 1.17 5.54
C VAL A 90 17.50 2.18 6.67
N ASP A 91 17.84 3.43 6.35
CA ASP A 91 18.06 4.49 7.34
C ASP A 91 16.76 5.13 7.87
N THR A 92 15.59 4.67 7.41
CA THR A 92 14.31 5.24 7.80
C THR A 92 13.94 4.85 9.23
N PRO A 93 13.79 5.82 10.17
CA PRO A 93 13.41 5.51 11.53
C PRO A 93 12.06 4.78 11.62
N GLN A 94 11.86 4.03 12.71
CA GLN A 94 10.67 3.17 12.86
C GLN A 94 9.33 3.94 12.71
N SER A 95 9.23 5.14 13.30
CA SER A 95 8.03 5.99 13.26
C SER A 95 7.90 6.87 12.01
N THR A 96 8.87 6.78 11.09
CA THR A 96 8.94 7.58 9.86
C THR A 96 8.70 6.71 8.64
N VAL A 97 8.12 7.30 7.60
CA VAL A 97 7.91 6.69 6.27
C VAL A 97 8.12 7.77 5.20
N TYR A 98 8.42 7.38 3.97
CA TYR A 98 8.12 8.21 2.81
C TYR A 98 6.74 7.82 2.29
N GLN A 99 5.83 8.77 2.11
CA GLN A 99 4.43 8.50 1.81
C GLN A 99 3.99 9.26 0.57
N ALA A 100 3.21 8.59 -0.27
CA ALA A 100 2.52 9.19 -1.42
C ALA A 100 1.06 8.74 -1.47
N PRO A 101 0.11 9.62 -1.86
CA PRO A 101 -1.26 9.21 -2.15
C PRO A 101 -1.32 8.37 -3.43
N MET A 102 -2.30 7.47 -3.52
CA MET A 102 -2.59 6.79 -4.79
C MET A 102 -3.28 7.77 -5.75
N PRO A 103 -2.71 8.02 -6.95
CA PRO A 103 -3.32 8.95 -7.90
C PRO A 103 -4.53 8.34 -8.61
N THR A 104 -5.14 9.14 -9.49
CA THR A 104 -6.09 8.64 -10.47
C THR A 104 -5.37 7.70 -11.45
N PRO A 105 -5.96 6.54 -11.81
CA PRO A 105 -5.33 5.61 -12.73
C PRO A 105 -5.09 6.18 -14.13
N THR A 106 -4.01 5.73 -14.75
CA THR A 106 -3.55 6.17 -16.09
C THR A 106 -3.96 5.19 -17.19
N HIS A 107 -4.12 3.90 -16.85
CA HIS A 107 -4.50 2.84 -17.79
C HIS A 107 -5.58 1.92 -17.22
N GLN A 108 -6.39 1.33 -18.10
CA GLN A 108 -7.45 0.39 -17.76
C GLN A 108 -7.32 -0.90 -18.59
N THR A 109 -7.50 -2.03 -17.95
CA THR A 109 -7.52 -3.37 -18.53
C THR A 109 -8.64 -4.19 -17.89
N PHE A 110 -9.21 -5.15 -18.63
CA PHE A 110 -10.28 -6.00 -18.10
C PHE A 110 -9.74 -7.36 -17.71
N GLY A 111 -10.17 -7.88 -16.57
CA GLY A 111 -9.91 -9.24 -16.11
C GLY A 111 -11.20 -9.94 -15.71
N VAL A 112 -11.26 -11.26 -15.87
CA VAL A 112 -12.40 -12.07 -15.42
C VAL A 112 -11.97 -12.89 -14.23
N SER A 113 -12.61 -12.68 -13.08
CA SER A 113 -12.64 -13.65 -11.99
C SER A 113 -13.94 -14.44 -12.12
N SER A 114 -13.94 -15.72 -11.76
CA SER A 114 -15.01 -16.72 -12.05
C SER A 114 -16.45 -16.39 -11.62
N ALA A 115 -16.72 -15.19 -11.08
CA ALA A 115 -18.06 -14.66 -10.86
C ALA A 115 -18.21 -13.13 -11.06
N ARG A 116 -17.15 -12.39 -11.41
CA ARG A 116 -17.17 -10.92 -11.57
C ARG A 116 -16.10 -10.46 -12.55
N VAL A 117 -16.46 -9.55 -13.46
CA VAL A 117 -15.47 -8.83 -14.28
C VAL A 117 -14.82 -7.79 -13.37
N LEU A 118 -13.51 -7.88 -13.18
CA LEU A 118 -12.71 -6.87 -12.49
C LEU A 118 -12.17 -5.90 -13.53
N ASN A 119 -12.34 -4.61 -13.29
CA ASN A 119 -11.73 -3.57 -14.12
C ASN A 119 -10.38 -3.22 -13.50
N TRP A 120 -9.32 -3.86 -13.97
CA TRP A 120 -7.99 -3.59 -13.47
C TRP A 120 -7.50 -2.24 -13.99
N GLN A 121 -6.95 -1.44 -13.10
CA GLN A 121 -6.45 -0.12 -13.41
C GLN A 121 -5.04 0.03 -12.86
N ARG A 122 -4.13 0.52 -13.70
CA ARG A 122 -2.76 0.81 -13.28
C ARG A 122 -2.67 2.25 -12.78
N ILE A 123 -2.14 2.40 -11.57
CA ILE A 123 -1.63 3.66 -11.04
C ILE A 123 -0.11 3.62 -11.03
N GLU A 124 0.52 4.76 -11.31
CA GLU A 124 1.97 4.93 -11.27
C GLU A 124 2.29 6.06 -10.30
N ILE A 125 3.25 5.81 -9.39
CA ILE A 125 3.67 6.75 -8.37
C ILE A 125 5.18 6.95 -8.50
N PRO A 126 5.63 8.09 -9.03
CA PRO A 126 7.06 8.42 -9.12
C PRO A 126 7.71 8.42 -7.74
N PHE A 127 8.97 7.97 -7.64
CA PHE A 127 9.69 8.02 -6.35
C PHE A 127 9.82 9.44 -5.80
N SER A 128 9.84 10.46 -6.67
CA SER A 128 9.85 11.88 -6.30
C SER A 128 8.61 12.35 -5.52
N ASP A 129 7.49 11.63 -5.64
CA ASP A 129 6.22 12.01 -5.01
C ASP A 129 6.12 11.53 -3.56
N PHE A 130 6.99 10.60 -3.17
CA PHE A 130 7.05 10.10 -1.79
C PHE A 130 7.71 11.13 -0.88
N LYS A 131 6.92 11.72 0.02
CA LYS A 131 7.39 12.74 0.98
C LYS A 131 7.58 12.16 2.38
N PRO A 132 8.64 12.55 3.11
CA PRO A 132 8.89 12.03 4.45
C PRO A 132 7.81 12.50 5.44
N GLN A 133 7.30 11.55 6.23
CA GLN A 133 6.27 11.75 7.25
C GLN A 133 6.67 11.02 8.53
N CYS A 134 6.45 11.64 9.69
CA CYS A 134 6.53 10.99 11.00
C CYS A 134 5.14 11.00 11.65
N ARG A 135 4.59 9.81 11.93
CA ARG A 135 3.24 9.66 12.53
C ARG A 135 2.17 10.51 11.82
N GLY A 136 2.20 10.51 10.49
CA GLY A 136 1.25 11.25 9.64
C GLY A 136 1.49 12.76 9.54
N LYS A 137 2.59 13.28 10.09
CA LYS A 137 2.98 14.69 9.99
C LYS A 137 4.19 14.87 9.07
N PRO A 138 4.20 15.87 8.17
CA PRO A 138 5.36 16.16 7.33
C PRO A 138 6.59 16.50 8.17
N ILE A 139 7.75 16.04 7.72
CA ILE A 139 9.05 16.36 8.35
C ILE A 139 10.07 16.74 7.27
N SER A 140 11.17 17.39 7.68
CA SER A 140 12.33 17.57 6.80
C SER A 140 13.28 16.38 6.93
N ARG A 141 13.59 15.72 5.82
CA ARG A 141 14.55 14.62 5.71
C ARG A 141 15.10 14.59 4.27
N PRO A 142 16.33 14.09 4.02
CA PRO A 142 16.79 13.80 2.66
C PRO A 142 15.81 12.93 1.87
N ASN A 143 15.97 12.92 0.55
CA ASN A 143 15.22 12.01 -0.31
C ASN A 143 15.57 10.56 0.00
N MET A 144 14.64 9.66 -0.32
CA MET A 144 14.80 8.22 -0.15
C MET A 144 16.00 7.69 -0.96
N VAL A 145 16.80 6.82 -0.33
CA VAL A 145 17.91 6.15 -1.00
C VAL A 145 17.39 4.94 -1.78
N LEU A 146 17.25 5.10 -3.10
CA LEU A 146 16.64 4.08 -3.97
C LEU A 146 17.45 2.78 -4.07
N SER A 147 18.74 2.81 -3.77
CA SER A 147 19.58 1.59 -3.73
C SER A 147 19.38 0.72 -2.49
N GLN A 148 18.53 1.16 -1.54
CA GLN A 148 18.36 0.52 -0.23
C GLN A 148 16.89 0.46 0.20
N LEU A 149 15.96 0.32 -0.74
CA LEU A 149 14.54 0.17 -0.43
C LEU A 149 14.33 -1.14 0.35
N CYS A 150 13.63 -1.10 1.49
CA CYS A 150 13.49 -2.25 2.39
C CYS A 150 12.08 -2.47 2.93
N SER A 151 11.14 -1.56 2.65
CA SER A 151 9.75 -1.73 3.08
C SER A 151 8.76 -1.07 2.13
N LEU A 152 7.59 -1.69 2.01
CA LEU A 152 6.43 -1.17 1.32
C LEU A 152 5.19 -1.38 2.20
N GLY A 153 4.32 -0.39 2.30
CA GLY A 153 3.05 -0.51 3.00
C GLY A 153 1.90 0.19 2.31
N LEU A 154 0.68 -0.29 2.56
CA LEU A 154 -0.57 0.31 2.10
C LEU A 154 -1.30 0.88 3.30
N VAL A 155 -1.91 2.05 3.14
CA VAL A 155 -2.57 2.77 4.24
C VAL A 155 -3.91 3.30 3.76
N ILE A 156 -4.92 3.17 4.61
CA ILE A 156 -6.15 3.95 4.57
C ILE A 156 -6.23 4.80 5.85
N GLY A 157 -6.68 6.04 5.73
CA GLY A 157 -6.84 6.95 6.86
C GLY A 157 -7.43 8.30 6.44
N ALA A 158 -7.05 9.38 7.13
CA ALA A 158 -7.52 10.74 6.84
C ALA A 158 -9.04 10.92 7.04
N GLN A 159 -9.54 10.54 8.22
CA GLN A 159 -10.95 10.69 8.66
C GLN A 159 -11.98 9.85 7.89
N GLN A 160 -11.53 8.97 7.00
CA GLN A 160 -12.38 7.92 6.42
C GLN A 160 -12.68 6.85 7.48
N SER A 161 -13.91 6.33 7.49
CA SER A 161 -14.34 5.26 8.40
C SER A 161 -15.13 4.17 7.67
N GLY A 162 -15.37 3.06 8.37
CA GLY A 162 -16.13 1.92 7.88
C GLY A 162 -15.26 0.83 7.26
N ASP A 163 -15.93 -0.16 6.67
CA ASP A 163 -15.27 -1.26 5.98
C ASP A 163 -14.61 -0.79 4.69
N PHE A 164 -13.49 -1.42 4.36
CA PHE A 164 -12.77 -1.18 3.13
C PHE A 164 -12.22 -2.48 2.55
N SER A 165 -12.06 -2.50 1.23
CA SER A 165 -11.38 -3.55 0.49
C SER A 165 -10.71 -2.94 -0.73
N LEU A 166 -9.40 -3.15 -0.84
CA LEU A 166 -8.60 -2.79 -2.00
C LEU A 166 -8.04 -4.09 -2.60
N LYS A 167 -8.50 -4.42 -3.81
CA LYS A 167 -7.99 -5.58 -4.54
C LYS A 167 -6.81 -5.17 -5.42
N ILE A 168 -5.76 -5.98 -5.39
CA ILE A 168 -4.48 -5.69 -6.02
C ILE A 168 -4.05 -6.94 -6.77
N ARG A 169 -3.82 -6.80 -8.08
CA ARG A 169 -3.31 -7.91 -8.89
C ARG A 169 -1.80 -8.04 -8.71
N GLU A 170 -1.09 -6.92 -8.84
CA GLU A 170 0.36 -6.88 -8.74
C GLU A 170 0.86 -5.50 -8.31
N ILE A 171 2.09 -5.47 -7.80
CA ILE A 171 2.86 -4.28 -7.49
C ILE A 171 4.22 -4.45 -8.15
N GLY A 172 4.73 -3.41 -8.81
CA GLY A 172 6.04 -3.46 -9.44
C GLY A 172 6.70 -2.10 -9.59
N TYR A 173 7.82 -2.09 -10.28
CA TYR A 173 8.61 -0.90 -10.61
C TYR A 173 8.51 -0.60 -12.11
N TYR A 174 8.59 0.67 -12.49
CA TYR A 174 8.57 1.11 -13.90
C TYR A 174 9.67 2.12 -14.19
#